data_AF-A0A2H0UWD3-F1
#
_entry.id   AF-A0A2H0UWD3-F1
#
_cell.length_a   1.000
_cell.length_b   1.000
_cell.length_c   1.000
_cell.angle_alpha   90.00
_cell.angle_beta   90.00
_cell.angle_gamma   90.00
#
_symmetry.space_group_name_H-M   'P 1'
#
loop_
_entity.id
_entity.type
_entity.pdbx_description
1 polymer ?
#
loop_
_entity_poly.entity_id
_entity_poly.type
_entity_poly.pdbx_seq_one_letter_code
_entity_poly.pdbx_strand_id
1 'polypeptide(L)'
;MANEEKQIKVNLDPVLYALSNFNVGFNEELFDFLMVSGNQARQFRASPKHAKRIYLLLGKYLAEYEKKFGPLETQLPEKKETASEEKFGFGG
;
A
#
# COMPACT_ATOMS: atom_id res chain seq x y z
N MET A 1 22.23 9.99 43.19
CA MET A 1 22.28 10.58 41.84
C MET A 1 21.66 9.56 40.90
N ALA A 2 20.50 9.88 40.32
CA ALA A 2 19.74 8.96 39.47
C ALA A 2 20.45 8.83 38.12
N ASN A 3 20.75 7.60 37.71
CA ASN A 3 21.35 7.30 36.43
C ASN A 3 20.22 7.32 35.39
N GLU A 4 20.09 8.41 34.63
CA GLU A 4 19.14 8.50 33.53
C GLU A 4 19.61 7.57 32.41
N GLU A 5 19.02 6.38 32.33
CA GLU A 5 19.21 5.46 31.21
C GLU A 5 18.69 6.14 29.94
N LYS A 6 19.63 6.65 29.13
CA LYS A 6 19.33 7.16 27.79
C LYS A 6 18.75 6.02 26.95
N GLN A 7 17.42 6.00 26.82
CA GLN A 7 16.74 5.12 25.88
C GLN A 7 17.14 5.51 24.45
N ILE A 8 18.06 4.74 23.88
CA ILE A 8 18.41 4.84 22.47
C ILE A 8 17.24 4.23 21.69
N LYS A 9 16.45 5.07 21.03
CA LYS A 9 15.45 4.63 20.06
C LYS A 9 16.17 4.13 18.81
N VAL A 10 16.53 2.84 18.80
CA VAL A 10 17.03 2.19 17.60
C VAL A 10 15.83 1.98 16.67
N ASN A 11 15.80 2.70 15.55
CA ASN A 11 14.78 2.51 14.53
C ASN A 11 15.14 1.24 13.73
N LEU A 12 14.61 0.09 14.16
CA LEU A 12 14.83 -1.22 13.54
C LEU A 12 13.86 -1.43 12.37
N ASP A 13 13.85 -0.52 11.39
CA ASP A 13 13.11 -0.77 10.16
C ASP A 13 13.81 -1.90 9.38
N PRO A 14 13.14 -3.03 9.10
CA PRO A 14 13.74 -4.10 8.34
C PRO A 14 14.09 -3.62 6.92
N VAL A 15 15.21 -4.13 6.42
CA VAL A 15 15.74 -3.79 5.09
C VAL A 15 14.77 -4.20 3.98
N LEU A 16 13.94 -5.22 4.22
CA LEU A 16 12.95 -5.74 3.28
C LEU A 16 11.65 -6.10 4.01
N TYR A 17 10.53 -5.73 3.40
CA TYR A 17 9.18 -6.05 3.87
C TYR A 17 8.51 -6.99 2.88
N ALA A 18 7.90 -8.07 3.37
CA ALA A 18 7.03 -8.92 2.56
C ALA A 18 5.63 -8.30 2.49
N LEU A 19 5.15 -7.98 1.30
CA LEU A 19 3.85 -7.34 1.11
C LEU A 19 2.71 -8.32 1.45
N SER A 20 1.89 -7.96 2.42
CA SER A 20 0.70 -8.75 2.83
C SER A 20 -0.60 -8.14 2.32
N ASN A 21 -0.63 -6.84 1.99
CA ASN A 21 -1.77 -6.19 1.35
C ASN A 21 -1.33 -4.96 0.54
N PHE A 22 -2.08 -4.66 -0.52
CA PHE A 22 -1.88 -3.49 -1.37
C PHE A 22 -3.22 -2.90 -1.77
N ASN A 23 -3.42 -1.62 -1.44
CA ASN A 23 -4.62 -0.89 -1.83
C ASN A 23 -4.23 0.36 -2.63
N VAL A 24 -5.01 0.64 -3.67
CA VAL A 24 -4.82 1.80 -4.54
C VAL A 24 -6.10 2.62 -4.56
N GLY A 25 -5.97 3.91 -4.22
CA GLY A 25 -7.01 4.92 -4.38
C GLY A 25 -6.51 6.03 -5.30
N PHE A 26 -7.43 6.84 -5.83
CA PHE A 26 -7.06 8.02 -6.62
C PHE A 26 -8.11 9.11 -6.49
N ASN A 27 -7.66 10.35 -6.73
CA ASN A 27 -8.51 11.50 -7.03
C ASN A 27 -8.03 12.15 -8.35
N GLU A 28 -8.48 13.36 -8.66
CA GLU A 28 -8.12 14.05 -9.90
C GLU A 28 -6.61 14.39 -10.00
N GLU A 29 -5.92 14.55 -8.87
CA GLU A 29 -4.55 15.04 -8.82
C GLU A 29 -3.52 13.95 -8.51
N LEU A 30 -3.92 12.92 -7.75
CA LEU A 30 -3.01 12.00 -7.09
C LEU A 30 -3.56 10.56 -7.06
N PHE A 31 -2.62 9.62 -7.06
CA PHE A 31 -2.83 8.22 -6.73
C PHE A 31 -2.21 7.95 -5.35
N ASP A 32 -2.99 7.37 -4.47
CA ASP A 32 -2.59 6.92 -3.14
C ASP A 32 -2.38 5.41 -3.16
N PHE A 33 -1.22 4.96 -2.67
CA PHE A 33 -0.84 3.56 -2.55
C PHE A 33 -0.63 3.22 -1.09
N LEU A 34 -1.44 2.34 -0.53
CA LEU A 34 -1.25 1.79 0.82
C LEU A 34 -0.65 0.39 0.71
N MET A 35 0.59 0.25 1.16
CA MET A 35 1.32 -1.02 1.22
C MET A 35 1.39 -1.49 2.67
N VAL A 36 0.96 -2.71 2.93
CA VAL A 36 0.95 -3.32 4.26
C VAL A 36 1.89 -4.52 4.28
N SER A 37 2.69 -4.65 5.33
CA SER A 37 3.57 -5.79 5.62
C SER A 37 3.50 -6.13 7.11
N GLY A 38 2.84 -7.24 7.44
CA GLY A 38 2.58 -7.59 8.83
C GLY A 38 1.83 -6.46 9.54
N ASN A 39 2.41 -5.93 10.62
CA ASN A 39 1.85 -4.81 11.38
C ASN A 39 2.31 -3.42 10.91
N GLN A 40 3.04 -3.34 9.80
CA GLN A 40 3.55 -2.09 9.25
C GLN A 40 2.73 -1.70 8.02
N ALA A 41 2.31 -0.44 7.97
CA ALA A 41 1.63 0.13 6.81
C ALA A 41 2.32 1.41 6.39
N ARG A 42 2.59 1.56 5.08
CA ARG A 42 3.14 2.78 4.50
C ARG A 42 2.29 3.26 3.34
N GLN A 43 2.07 4.56 3.29
CA GLN A 43 1.35 5.22 2.21
C GLN A 43 2.33 5.98 1.31
N PHE A 44 2.16 5.83 0.00
CA PHE A 44 2.90 6.56 -1.02
C PHE A 44 1.94 7.30 -1.93
N ARG A 45 2.37 8.45 -2.45
CA ARG A 45 1.61 9.24 -3.41
C ARG A 45 2.37 9.38 -4.71
N ALA A 46 1.63 9.33 -5.81
CA ALA A 46 2.18 9.56 -7.13
C ALA A 46 1.23 10.45 -7.94
N SER A 47 1.78 11.27 -8.82
CA SER A 47 0.96 11.93 -9.84
C SER A 47 0.46 10.91 -10.88
N PRO A 48 -0.60 11.20 -11.67
CA PRO A 48 -1.17 10.27 -12.63
C PRO A 48 -0.15 9.73 -13.64
N LYS A 49 0.79 10.58 -14.09
CA LYS A 49 1.89 10.15 -14.98
C LYS A 49 2.82 9.12 -14.31
N HIS A 50 3.12 9.30 -13.03
CA HIS A 50 3.94 8.35 -12.28
C HIS A 50 3.17 7.04 -12.01
N ALA A 51 1.89 7.12 -11.65
CA ALA A 51 1.04 5.93 -11.50
C ALA A 51 0.97 5.12 -12.81
N LYS A 52 0.82 5.79 -13.96
CA LYS A 52 0.84 5.11 -15.26
C LYS A 52 2.17 4.43 -15.55
N ARG A 53 3.30 5.05 -15.20
CA ARG A 53 4.64 4.45 -15.36
C ARG A 53 4.80 3.21 -14.47
N ILE A 54 4.31 3.26 -13.24
CA ILE A 54 4.32 2.10 -12.32
C ILE A 54 3.56 0.93 -12.94
N TYR A 55 2.34 1.17 -13.44
CA TYR A 55 1.54 0.15 -14.12
C TYR A 55 2.28 -0.48 -15.32
N LEU A 56 2.87 0.34 -16.19
CA LEU A 56 3.58 -0.16 -17.38
C LEU A 56 4.81 -0.99 -17.02
N LEU A 57 5.58 -0.56 -16.01
CA LEU A 57 6.75 -1.29 -15.52
C LEU A 57 6.34 -2.62 -14.88
N LEU A 58 5.31 -2.62 -14.04
CA LEU A 58 4.82 -3.83 -13.40
C LEU A 58 4.32 -4.84 -14.44
N GLY A 59 3.50 -4.39 -15.40
CA GLY A 59 3.01 -5.25 -16.48
C GLY A 59 4.13 -5.86 -17.33
N LYS A 60 5.18 -5.09 -17.63
CA LYS A 60 6.37 -5.61 -18.33
C LYS A 60 7.01 -6.76 -17.55
N TYR A 61 7.25 -6.59 -16.25
CA TYR A 61 7.91 -7.63 -15.44
C TYR A 61 7.02 -8.85 -15.20
N LEU A 62 5.70 -8.66 -15.06
CA LEU A 62 4.75 -9.78 -15.00
C LEU A 62 4.81 -10.60 -16.29
N ALA A 63 4.76 -9.96 -17.45
CA ALA A 63 4.86 -10.66 -18.74
C ALA A 63 6.21 -11.40 -18.90
N GLU A 64 7.33 -10.80 -18.46
CA GLU A 64 8.63 -11.47 -18.45
C GLU A 64 8.67 -12.68 -17.50
N TYR A 65 8.02 -12.57 -16.34
CA TYR A 65 7.88 -13.66 -15.39
C TYR A 65 7.05 -14.80 -15.99
N GLU A 66 5.87 -14.51 -16.54
CA GLU A 66 4.97 -15.52 -17.09
C GLU A 66 5.59 -16.28 -18.27
N LYS A 67 6.35 -15.58 -19.12
CA LYS A 67 7.13 -16.23 -20.19
C LYS A 67 8.14 -17.25 -19.67
N LYS A 68 8.69 -17.03 -18.47
CA LYS A 68 9.73 -17.90 -17.89
C LYS A 68 9.15 -19.00 -16.99
N PHE A 69 8.06 -18.72 -16.30
CA PHE A 69 7.57 -19.56 -15.19
C PHE A 69 6.12 -20.04 -15.37
N GLY A 70 5.44 -19.62 -16.44
CA GLY A 70 4.04 -19.96 -16.71
C GLY A 70 3.06 -18.86 -16.28
N PRO A 71 1.80 -18.95 -16.73
CA PRO A 71 0.78 -17.92 -16.49
C PRO A 71 0.44 -17.75 -15.01
N LEU A 72 0.14 -16.52 -14.60
CA LEU A 72 -0.33 -16.19 -13.26
C LEU A 72 -1.86 -16.10 -13.24
N GLU A 73 -2.51 -17.05 -12.58
CA GLU A 73 -3.96 -17.06 -12.36
C GLU A 73 -4.28 -16.30 -11.07
N THR A 74 -4.97 -15.16 -11.16
CA THR A 74 -5.43 -14.40 -9.99
C THR A 74 -6.67 -13.57 -10.33
N GLN A 75 -7.44 -13.19 -9.30
CA GLN A 75 -8.61 -12.31 -9.43
C GLN A 75 -8.53 -11.20 -8.39
N LEU A 76 -9.02 -10.00 -8.74
CA LEU A 76 -9.20 -8.94 -7.76
C LEU A 76 -10.38 -9.30 -6.86
N PRO A 77 -10.29 -9.06 -5.54
CA PRO A 77 -11.43 -9.26 -4.65
C PRO A 77 -12.59 -8.37 -5.09
N GLU A 78 -13.81 -8.90 -5.04
CA GLU A 78 -15.02 -8.11 -5.29
C GLU A 78 -15.10 -6.97 -4.27
N LYS A 79 -15.42 -5.76 -4.75
CA LYS A 79 -15.70 -4.63 -3.87
C LYS A 79 -16.92 -4.99 -3.02
N LYS A 80 -16.73 -5.24 -1.73
CA LYS A 80 -17.84 -5.22 -0.77
C LYS A 80 -18.30 -3.78 -0.66
N GLU A 81 -19.51 -3.49 -1.12
CA GLU A 81 -20.20 -2.24 -0.81
C GLU A 81 -20.36 -2.18 0.72
N THR A 82 -19.51 -1.39 1.39
CA THR A 82 -19.73 -1.09 2.80
C THR A 82 -20.95 -0.18 2.91
N ALA A 83 -21.97 -0.71 3.57
CA ALA A 83 -23.19 -0.01 3.94
C ALA A 83 -22.92 1.31 4.67
N SER A 84 -23.76 2.29 4.34
CA SER A 84 -24.07 3.55 5.03
C SER A 84 -22.91 4.49 5.36
N GLU A 85 -22.92 5.63 4.65
CA GLU A 85 -22.63 6.93 5.24
C GLU A 85 -23.50 7.10 6.51
N GLU A 86 -22.97 6.77 7.68
CA GLU A 86 -23.53 7.29 8.93
C GLU A 86 -23.36 8.81 8.91
N LYS A 87 -24.46 9.50 8.66
CA LYS A 87 -24.57 10.95 8.88
C LYS A 87 -24.18 11.22 10.34
N PHE A 88 -23.00 11.80 10.53
CA PHE A 88 -22.58 12.38 11.79
C PHE A 88 -23.44 13.63 12.06
N GLY A 89 -24.64 13.41 12.59
CA GLY A 89 -25.52 14.47 13.08
C GLY A 89 -24.98 14.98 14.42
N PHE A 90 -24.34 16.15 14.41
CA PHE A 90 -24.20 16.93 15.64
C PHE A 90 -25.58 17.47 16.01
N GLY A 91 -26.20 16.83 17.01
CA GLY A 91 -27.39 17.35 17.66
C GLY A 91 -27.06 18.65 18.39
N GLY A 92 -27.87 19.68 18.13
CA GLY A 92 -28.04 20.88 18.93
C GLY A 92 -29.53 21.11 19.16
#